data_AF-A0A2V2S4S6-F1
#
_entry.id   AF-A0A2V2S4S6-F1
#
_cell.length_a   1.000
_cell.length_b   1.000
_cell.length_c   1.000
_cell.angle_alpha   90.00
_cell.angle_beta   90.00
_cell.angle_gamma   90.00
#
_symmetry.space_group_name_H-M   'P 1'
#
loop_
_entity.id
_entity.type
_entity.pdbx_description
1 polymer ?
#
loop_
_entity_poly.entity_id
_entity_poly.type
_entity_poly.pdbx_seq_one_letter_code
_entity_poly.pdbx_strand_id
1 'polypeptide(L)'
;MEIAIPLPSGRSITAADMVRGWIELWFRCCDAFQQWEKEALLSAKPSPEDSEKHRRQVTAFIRMGRFLEGLLEDPDFPLAEVLPRVQERLLQLTATREMLQDPMSEADFERLFKETFPGEPVPG
;
A
#
# COMPACT_ATOMS: atom_id res chain seq x y z
N MET A 1 -26.45 -14.22 8.91
CA MET A 1 -26.43 -15.70 8.90
C MET A 1 -25.62 -16.12 7.70
N GLU A 2 -24.46 -16.75 7.89
CA GLU A 2 -23.63 -17.17 6.76
C GLU A 2 -24.21 -18.40 6.06
N ILE A 3 -24.18 -18.38 4.73
CA ILE A 3 -24.58 -19.53 3.91
C ILE A 3 -23.33 -20.34 3.60
N ALA A 4 -23.26 -21.56 4.13
CA ALA A 4 -22.17 -22.50 3.89
C ALA A 4 -22.44 -23.32 2.62
N ILE A 5 -21.54 -23.26 1.64
CA ILE A 5 -21.60 -24.06 0.42
C ILE A 5 -20.76 -25.32 0.61
N PRO A 6 -21.33 -26.53 0.49
CA PRO A 6 -20.58 -27.78 0.64
C PRO A 6 -19.68 -28.04 -0.59
N LEU A 7 -18.48 -28.54 -0.33
CA LEU A 7 -17.50 -28.93 -1.34
C LEU A 7 -17.37 -30.46 -1.44
N PRO A 8 -16.94 -31.01 -2.59
CA PRO A 8 -16.71 -32.46 -2.75
C PRO A 8 -15.70 -33.07 -1.77
N SER A 9 -14.84 -32.24 -1.18
CA SER A 9 -13.87 -32.63 -0.16
C SER A 9 -14.47 -32.86 1.24
N GLY A 10 -15.79 -32.69 1.40
CA GLY A 10 -16.46 -32.77 2.70
C GLY A 10 -16.30 -31.53 3.57
N ARG A 11 -15.61 -30.49 3.07
CA ARG A 11 -15.55 -29.16 3.71
C ARG A 11 -16.70 -28.29 3.23
N SER A 12 -17.01 -27.24 3.98
CA SER A 12 -17.85 -26.15 3.51
C SER A 12 -17.03 -24.87 3.38
N ILE A 13 -17.44 -24.00 2.46
CA ILE A 13 -16.86 -22.66 2.30
C ILE A 13 -17.96 -21.62 2.48
N THR A 14 -17.62 -20.52 3.14
CA THR A 14 -18.46 -19.33 3.28
C THR A 14 -17.90 -18.17 2.45
N ALA A 15 -18.71 -17.13 2.27
CA ALA A 15 -18.21 -15.88 1.71
C ALA A 15 -17.11 -15.26 2.61
N ALA A 16 -17.22 -15.38 3.93
CA ALA A 16 -16.17 -14.93 4.85
C ALA A 16 -14.87 -15.69 4.65
N ASP A 17 -14.89 -17.02 4.46
CA ASP A 17 -13.67 -17.80 4.23
C ASP A 17 -12.92 -17.32 2.99
N MET A 18 -13.67 -17.02 1.92
CA MET A 18 -13.10 -16.50 0.68
C MET A 18 -12.49 -15.10 0.89
N VAL A 19 -13.24 -14.19 1.50
CA VAL A 19 -12.77 -12.81 1.75
C VAL A 19 -11.62 -12.79 2.74
N ARG A 20 -11.63 -13.63 3.78
CA ARG A 20 -10.51 -13.83 4.70
C ARG A 20 -9.26 -14.25 3.94
N GLY A 21 -9.38 -15.23 3.05
CA GLY A 21 -8.28 -15.67 2.19
C GLY A 21 -7.72 -14.56 1.30
N TRP A 22 -8.59 -13.71 0.74
CA TRP A 22 -8.17 -12.55 -0.04
C TRP A 22 -7.48 -11.47 0.80
N ILE A 23 -8.00 -11.16 1.99
CA ILE A 23 -7.40 -10.21 2.91
C ILE A 23 -6.00 -10.67 3.32
N GLU A 24 -5.86 -11.94 3.73
CA GLU A 24 -4.58 -12.51 4.12
C GLU A 24 -3.56 -12.50 2.97
N LEU A 25 -4.01 -12.85 1.76
CA LEU A 25 -3.15 -12.79 0.58
C LEU A 25 -2.73 -11.34 0.29
N TRP A 26 -3.68 -10.40 0.34
CA TRP A 26 -3.40 -8.99 0.12
C TRP A 26 -2.39 -8.43 1.11
N PHE A 27 -2.52 -8.74 2.41
CA PHE A 27 -1.52 -8.35 3.42
C PHE A 27 -0.14 -8.94 3.11
N ARG A 28 -0.05 -10.24 2.80
CA ARG A 28 1.24 -10.86 2.43
C ARG A 28 1.87 -10.20 1.20
N CYS A 29 1.08 -9.86 0.19
CA CYS A 29 1.57 -9.14 -0.99
C CYS A 29 2.05 -7.73 -0.65
N CYS A 30 1.34 -7.01 0.22
CA CYS A 30 1.75 -5.69 0.69
C CYS A 30 3.07 -5.74 1.48
N ASP A 31 3.24 -6.75 2.34
CA ASP A 31 4.46 -6.94 3.11
C ASP A 31 5.65 -7.26 2.20
N ALA A 32 5.47 -8.16 1.22
CA ALA A 32 6.50 -8.48 0.23
C ALA A 32 6.87 -7.26 -0.64
N PHE A 33 5.88 -6.44 -1.00
CA PHE A 33 6.10 -5.19 -1.73
C PHE A 33 6.91 -4.18 -0.92
N GLN A 34 6.58 -3.97 0.35
CA GLN A 34 7.33 -3.06 1.23
C GLN A 34 8.77 -3.54 1.46
N GLN A 35 8.99 -4.86 1.53
CA GLN A 35 10.34 -5.41 1.62
C GLN A 35 11.14 -5.11 0.34
N TRP A 36 10.55 -5.37 -0.83
CA TRP A 36 11.16 -5.03 -2.11
C TRP A 36 11.42 -3.52 -2.25
N GLU A 37 10.49 -2.68 -1.84
CA GLU A 37 10.63 -1.21 -1.86
C GLU A 37 11.85 -0.77 -1.05
N LYS A 38 12.03 -1.31 0.16
CA LYS A 38 13.19 -0.98 0.99
C LYS A 38 14.51 -1.35 0.30
N GLU A 39 14.54 -2.47 -0.41
CA GLU A 39 15.75 -2.95 -1.10
C GLU A 39 16.03 -2.16 -2.39
N ALA A 40 15.00 -1.86 -3.18
CA ALA A 40 15.14 -1.24 -4.50
C ALA A 40 15.21 0.29 -4.44
N LEU A 41 14.44 0.93 -3.57
CA LEU A 41 14.19 2.38 -3.61
C LEU A 41 14.88 3.18 -2.51
N LEU A 42 15.41 2.54 -1.46
CA LEU A 42 16.28 3.23 -0.49
C LEU A 42 17.72 3.38 -0.99
N SER A 43 18.02 2.92 -2.22
CA SER A 43 19.23 3.31 -2.93
C SER A 43 19.10 4.77 -3.40
N ALA A 44 20.17 5.56 -3.34
CA ALA A 44 20.14 7.03 -3.52
C ALA A 44 19.60 7.51 -4.89
N LYS A 45 19.38 6.61 -5.85
CA LYS A 45 18.79 6.93 -7.14
C LYS A 45 18.06 5.72 -7.72
N PRO A 46 16.76 5.52 -7.43
CA PRO A 46 16.01 4.42 -8.01
C PRO A 46 15.98 4.54 -9.54
N SER A 47 16.05 3.41 -10.23
CA SER A 47 15.98 3.43 -11.69
C SER A 47 14.59 3.91 -12.15
N PRO A 48 14.46 4.51 -13.35
CA PRO A 48 13.16 4.86 -13.90
C PRO A 48 12.21 3.66 -14.01
N GLU A 49 12.77 2.47 -14.28
CA GLU A 49 12.02 1.23 -14.35
C GLU A 49 11.48 0.81 -12.97
N ASP A 50 12.31 0.87 -11.92
CA ASP A 50 11.89 0.54 -10.55
C ASP A 50 10.86 1.54 -10.02
N SER A 51 11.01 2.81 -10.36
CA SER A 51 10.06 3.87 -10.00
C SER A 51 8.69 3.64 -10.64
N GLU A 52 8.66 3.30 -11.93
CA GLU A 52 7.39 2.98 -12.62
C GLU A 52 6.78 1.67 -12.12
N LYS A 53 7.60 0.66 -11.84
CA LYS A 53 7.17 -0.61 -11.25
C LYS A 53 6.54 -0.39 -9.87
N HIS A 54 7.19 0.39 -9.02
CA HIS A 54 6.66 0.79 -7.71
C HIS A 54 5.29 1.46 -7.86
N ARG A 55 5.22 2.51 -8.67
CA ARG A 55 4.00 3.30 -8.88
C ARG A 55 2.83 2.41 -9.30
N ARG A 56 3.07 1.46 -10.23
CA ARG A 56 2.05 0.51 -10.68
C ARG A 56 1.61 -0.42 -9.56
N GLN A 57 2.57 -1.01 -8.83
CA GLN A 57 2.28 -1.98 -7.78
C GLN A 57 1.56 -1.34 -6.59
N VAL A 58 2.05 -0.21 -6.07
CA VAL A 58 1.38 0.49 -4.95
C VAL A 58 -0.03 0.91 -5.34
N THR A 59 -0.23 1.38 -6.58
CA THR A 59 -1.58 1.74 -7.08
C THR A 59 -2.50 0.51 -7.14
N ALA A 60 -2.00 -0.64 -7.57
CA ALA A 60 -2.78 -1.88 -7.60
C ALA A 60 -3.15 -2.35 -6.18
N PHE A 61 -2.22 -2.29 -5.22
CA PHE A 61 -2.50 -2.67 -3.84
C PHE A 61 -3.50 -1.72 -3.16
N ILE A 62 -3.41 -0.41 -3.41
CA ILE A 62 -4.40 0.56 -2.94
C ILE A 62 -5.78 0.22 -3.50
N ARG A 63 -5.90 -0.05 -4.81
CA ARG A 63 -7.19 -0.40 -5.43
C ARG A 63 -7.79 -1.68 -4.83
N MET A 64 -6.97 -2.71 -4.63
CA MET A 64 -7.42 -3.95 -4.00
C MET A 64 -7.84 -3.71 -2.54
N GLY A 65 -7.08 -2.93 -1.78
CA GLY A 65 -7.43 -2.58 -0.41
C GLY A 65 -8.76 -1.82 -0.32
N ARG A 66 -9.04 -0.88 -1.23
CA ARG A 66 -10.33 -0.17 -1.31
C ARG A 66 -11.49 -1.10 -1.67
N PHE A 67 -11.26 -2.08 -2.53
CA PHE A 67 -12.27 -3.11 -2.82
C PHE A 67 -12.59 -3.93 -1.56
N LEU A 68 -11.57 -4.35 -0.80
CA LEU A 68 -11.75 -5.07 0.46
C LEU A 68 -12.42 -4.21 1.53
N GLU A 69 -12.02 -2.94 1.67
CA GLU A 69 -12.63 -1.97 2.57
C GLU A 69 -14.14 -1.85 2.33
N GLY A 70 -14.57 -1.69 1.07
CA GLY A 70 -16.00 -1.58 0.74
C GLY A 70 -16.82 -2.84 1.07
N LEU A 71 -16.21 -4.02 1.12
CA LEU A 71 -16.87 -5.23 1.61
C LEU A 71 -16.98 -5.26 3.14
N LEU A 72 -15.97 -4.74 3.83
CA LEU A 72 -15.85 -4.76 5.29
C LEU A 72 -16.62 -3.61 5.98
N GLU A 73 -16.98 -2.56 5.23
CA GLU A 73 -17.82 -1.46 5.71
C GLU A 73 -19.27 -1.88 5.98
N ASP A 74 -19.73 -3.00 5.44
CA ASP A 74 -21.02 -3.57 5.77
C ASP A 74 -20.98 -4.17 7.20
N PRO A 75 -21.75 -3.63 8.17
CA PRO A 75 -21.73 -4.10 9.56
C PRO A 75 -22.20 -5.54 9.74
N ASP A 76 -23.01 -6.05 8.80
CA ASP A 76 -23.49 -7.43 8.81
C ASP A 76 -22.49 -8.39 8.15
N PHE A 77 -21.42 -7.87 7.55
CA PHE A 77 -20.39 -8.69 6.93
C PHE A 77 -19.57 -9.42 8.01
N PRO A 78 -19.52 -10.77 7.97
CA PRO A 78 -18.65 -11.56 8.82
C PRO A 78 -17.21 -11.20 8.44
N LEU A 79 -16.51 -10.44 9.30
CA LEU A 79 -15.14 -9.88 9.18
C LEU A 79 -15.06 -8.35 9.41
N ALA A 80 -16.15 -7.66 9.75
CA ALA A 80 -16.12 -6.22 10.04
C ALA A 80 -15.02 -5.81 11.05
N GLU A 81 -14.61 -6.71 11.95
CA GLU A 81 -13.50 -6.49 12.90
C GLU A 81 -12.14 -6.25 12.24
N VAL A 82 -11.97 -6.64 10.97
CA VAL A 82 -10.72 -6.51 10.22
C VAL A 82 -10.61 -5.15 9.52
N LEU A 83 -11.71 -4.41 9.39
CA LEU A 83 -11.77 -3.11 8.71
C LEU A 83 -10.68 -2.12 9.18
N PRO A 84 -10.46 -1.89 10.49
CA PRO A 84 -9.46 -0.92 10.95
C PRO A 84 -8.04 -1.26 10.47
N ARG A 85 -7.72 -2.56 10.39
CA ARG A 85 -6.40 -3.03 9.94
C ARG A 85 -6.21 -2.81 8.44
N VAL A 86 -7.27 -2.99 7.64
CA VAL A 86 -7.24 -2.70 6.20
C VAL A 86 -7.07 -1.20 5.96
N GLN A 87 -7.79 -0.36 6.73
CA GLN A 87 -7.69 1.10 6.67
C GLN A 87 -6.29 1.60 7.02
N GLU A 88 -5.69 1.07 8.09
CA GLU A 88 -4.31 1.41 8.47
C GLU A 88 -3.32 1.08 7.34
N ARG A 89 -3.44 -0.10 6.73
CA ARG A 89 -2.55 -0.49 5.63
C ARG A 89 -2.78 0.35 4.37
N LEU A 90 -4.02 0.73 4.08
CA LEU A 90 -4.34 1.67 2.99
C LEU A 90 -3.68 3.04 3.21
N LEU A 91 -3.69 3.53 4.45
CA LEU A 91 -3.01 4.78 4.80
C LEU A 91 -1.50 4.68 4.53
N GLN A 92 -0.87 3.60 4.98
CA GLN A 92 0.56 3.34 4.74
C GLN A 92 0.90 3.30 3.25
N LEU A 93 0.15 2.53 2.45
CA LEU A 93 0.36 2.45 0.99
C LEU A 93 0.16 3.79 0.29
N THR A 94 -0.80 4.60 0.76
CA THR A 94 -1.05 5.94 0.21
C THR A 94 0.13 6.86 0.48
N ALA A 95 0.64 6.88 1.72
CA ALA A 95 1.84 7.64 2.07
C ALA A 95 3.07 7.19 1.27
N THR A 96 3.26 5.86 1.13
CA THR A 96 4.32 5.28 0.29
C THR A 96 4.25 5.77 -1.15
N ARG A 97 3.05 5.86 -1.75
CA ARG A 97 2.89 6.36 -3.11
C ARG A 97 3.30 7.83 -3.23
N GLU A 98 2.96 8.64 -2.24
CA GLU A 98 3.25 10.08 -2.22
C GLU A 98 4.74 10.36 -2.06
N MET A 99 5.47 9.54 -1.29
CA MET A 99 6.92 9.69 -1.09
C MET A 99 7.76 9.72 -2.37
N LEU A 100 7.36 9.01 -3.43
CA LEU A 100 8.09 8.99 -4.70
C LEU A 100 7.56 10.00 -5.73
N GLN A 101 6.41 10.61 -5.49
CA GLN A 101 5.80 11.56 -6.42
C GLN A 101 6.32 12.99 -6.25
N ASP A 102 7.00 13.28 -5.14
CA ASP A 102 7.57 14.60 -4.86
C ASP A 102 9.09 14.56 -4.63
N PRO A 103 9.89 14.24 -5.67
CA PRO A 103 11.28 14.64 -5.65
C PRO A 103 11.29 16.17 -5.67
N MET A 104 11.58 16.77 -4.52
CA MET A 104 11.81 18.21 -4.40
C MET A 104 12.68 18.65 -5.58
N SER A 105 12.16 19.57 -6.40
CA SER A 105 12.90 20.04 -7.56
C SER A 105 14.22 20.67 -7.10
N GLU A 106 15.28 20.63 -7.91
CA GLU A 106 16.54 21.32 -7.59
C GLU A 106 16.31 22.80 -7.26
N ALA A 107 15.35 23.44 -7.93
CA ALA A 107 14.95 24.82 -7.67
C ALA A 107 14.26 25.00 -6.30
N ASP A 108 13.41 24.05 -5.90
CA ASP A 108 12.78 24.06 -4.58
C ASP A 108 13.79 23.75 -3.48
N PHE A 109 14.72 22.83 -3.72
CA PHE A 109 15.84 22.54 -2.83
C PHE A 109 16.72 23.79 -2.63
N GLU A 110 17.14 24.44 -3.72
CA GLU A 110 17.96 25.65 -3.64
C GLU A 110 17.25 26.77 -2.86
N ARG A 111 15.96 26.96 -3.10
CA ARG A 111 15.16 27.95 -2.39
C ARG A 111 15.10 27.62 -0.89
N LEU A 112 14.72 26.40 -0.54
CA LEU A 112 14.61 25.96 0.85
C LEU A 112 15.97 26.03 1.58
N PHE A 113 17.05 25.66 0.90
CA PHE A 113 18.40 25.69 1.44
C PHE A 113 18.85 27.13 1.72
N LYS A 114 18.64 28.06 0.78
CA LYS A 114 18.98 29.49 0.95
C LYS A 114 18.16 30.16 2.06
N GLU A 115 16.90 29.75 2.24
CA GLU A 115 16.03 30.23 3.33
C GLU A 115 16.47 29.69 4.70
N THR A 116 16.96 28.45 4.76
CA THR A 116 17.34 27.78 6.02
C THR A 116 18.78 28.06 6.45
N PHE A 117 19.70 28.15 5.48
CA PHE A 117 21.14 28.36 5.68
C PHE A 117 21.64 29.61 4.91
N PRO A 118 21.21 30.82 5.30
CA PRO A 118 21.59 32.03 4.59
C PRO A 118 23.11 32.27 4.65
N GLY A 119 23.75 32.30 3.48
CA GLY A 119 25.18 32.58 3.33
C GLY A 119 26.06 31.36 3.06
N GLU A 120 25.52 30.14 3.17
CA GLU A 120 26.24 28.93 2.75
C GLU A 120 26.04 28.65 1.26
N PRO A 121 27.10 28.25 0.53
CA PRO A 121 26.97 27.83 -0.86
C PRO A 121 26.21 26.50 -0.93
N VAL A 122 25.28 26.41 -1.88
CA VAL A 122 24.51 25.18 -2.12
C VAL A 122 25.47 24.04 -2.50
N PRO A 123 25.41 22.87 -1.84
CA PRO A 123 26.22 21.71 -2.21
C PRO A 123 25.86 21.22 -3.63
N GLY A 124 26.87 21.00 -4.47
CA GLY A 124 26.72 20.44 -5.82
C GLY A 124 26.88 18.92 -5.87
#